data_AF-A0A7S1XDU7-F1
#
_entry.id   AF-A0A7S1XDU7-F1
#
_cell.length_a   1.000
_cell.length_b   1.000
_cell.length_c   1.000
_cell.angle_alpha   90.00
_cell.angle_beta   90.00
_cell.angle_gamma   90.00
#
_symmetry.space_group_name_H-M   'P 1'
#
loop_
_entity.id
_entity.type
_entity.pdbx_description
1 polymer ?
#
loop_
_entity_poly.entity_id
_entity_poly.type
_entity_poly.pdbx_seq_one_letter_code
_entity_poly.pdbx_strand_id
1 'polypeptide(L)'
;RCHPLARELYPVLKREDFKIRRILSGFSILAKFVSWVECDSDGNKREDGVWYPIPSPKGVPASILRMLVSNREDLQSAHQKCYDINKQAVSSMTVSSSYLQRLPKHAKLVVKRQLIEILTGAGSFSIVAWMKQQEEGYDRLKATQMTSDLEDVLLIWEQRSRENSLSRMVRDPRWFGKYERSRSRVERAIRELRDGWPDMGVTR
;
A
#
# COMPACT_ATOMS: atom_id res chain seq x y z
N ARG A 1 5.23 7.28 27.70
CA ARG A 1 5.37 8.56 26.94
C ARG A 1 4.91 8.27 25.51
N CYS A 2 3.97 9.04 24.96
CA CYS A 2 3.50 8.81 23.57
C CYS A 2 4.58 9.18 22.55
N HIS A 3 4.70 8.39 21.48
CA HIS A 3 5.59 8.67 20.35
C HIS A 3 5.26 10.04 19.74
N PRO A 4 6.24 10.87 19.34
CA PRO A 4 6.01 12.20 18.76
C PRO A 4 5.05 12.18 17.57
N LEU A 5 5.22 11.23 16.64
CA LEU A 5 4.30 11.04 15.50
C LEU A 5 2.86 10.76 15.94
N ALA A 6 2.66 10.02 17.04
CA ALA A 6 1.31 9.75 17.53
C ALA A 6 0.61 11.03 18.02
N ARG A 7 1.34 11.99 18.57
CA ARG A 7 0.77 13.28 19.01
C ARG A 7 0.34 14.15 17.83
N GLU A 8 1.07 14.06 16.72
CA GLU A 8 0.80 14.82 15.50
C GLU A 8 -0.32 14.20 14.65
N LEU A 9 -0.30 12.88 14.48
CA LEU A 9 -1.21 12.17 13.56
C LEU A 9 -2.58 11.86 14.19
N TYR A 10 -2.65 11.67 15.51
CA TYR A 10 -3.90 11.31 16.19
C TYR A 10 -5.03 12.35 16.05
N PRO A 11 -4.78 13.68 16.16
CA PRO A 11 -5.81 14.69 15.87
C PRO A 11 -6.32 14.67 14.43
N VAL A 12 -5.50 14.23 13.46
CA VAL A 12 -5.91 14.08 12.06
C VAL A 12 -6.84 12.88 11.93
N LEU A 13 -6.46 11.72 12.49
CA LEU A 13 -7.31 10.53 12.52
C LEU A 13 -8.66 10.79 13.19
N LYS A 14 -8.69 11.54 14.30
CA LYS A 14 -9.95 11.95 14.95
C LYS A 14 -10.86 12.76 14.04
N ARG A 15 -10.30 13.67 13.23
CA ARG A 15 -11.07 14.49 12.29
C ARG A 15 -11.67 13.63 11.18
N GLU A 16 -10.91 12.67 10.66
CA GLU A 16 -11.41 11.75 9.63
C GLU A 16 -12.45 10.76 10.20
N ASP A 17 -12.27 10.25 11.43
CA ASP A 17 -13.30 9.43 12.13
C ASP A 17 -14.61 10.22 12.29
N PHE A 18 -14.55 11.47 12.74
CA PHE A 18 -15.72 12.33 12.85
C PHE A 18 -16.41 12.54 11.49
N LYS A 19 -15.62 12.78 10.42
CA LYS A 19 -16.15 12.94 9.06
C LYS A 19 -16.88 11.68 8.58
N ILE A 20 -16.28 10.51 8.76
CA ILE A 20 -16.86 9.21 8.39
C ILE A 20 -18.17 8.98 9.15
N ARG A 21 -18.18 9.18 10.47
CA ARG A 21 -19.40 9.04 11.30
C ARG A 21 -20.51 9.98 10.83
N ARG A 22 -20.19 11.22 10.48
CA ARG A 22 -21.16 12.18 9.96
C ARG A 22 -21.79 11.69 8.66
N ILE A 23 -20.97 11.18 7.73
CA ILE A 23 -21.46 10.64 6.45
C ILE A 23 -22.38 9.43 6.69
N LEU A 24 -21.94 8.48 7.52
CA LEU A 24 -22.74 7.28 7.85
C LEU A 24 -24.05 7.63 8.54
N SER A 25 -24.07 8.62 9.43
CA SER A 25 -25.30 9.09 10.08
C SER A 25 -26.32 9.65 9.08
N GLY A 26 -25.82 10.24 7.98
CA GLY A 26 -26.63 10.76 6.88
C GLY A 26 -27.30 9.69 6.02
N PHE A 27 -26.82 8.43 6.07
CA PHE A 27 -27.39 7.34 5.28
C PHE A 27 -28.76 6.85 5.79
N SER A 28 -29.21 7.31 6.96
CA SER A 28 -30.58 7.08 7.43
C SER A 28 -31.64 7.55 6.42
N ILE A 29 -31.33 8.56 5.59
CA ILE A 29 -32.21 9.03 4.52
C ILE A 29 -32.41 7.98 3.41
N LEU A 30 -31.44 7.08 3.20
CA LEU A 30 -31.47 6.07 2.15
C LEU A 30 -32.49 4.98 2.43
N ALA A 31 -32.86 4.74 3.69
CA ALA A 31 -33.87 3.75 4.06
C ALA A 31 -35.24 4.01 3.39
N LYS A 32 -35.52 5.26 2.99
CA LYS A 32 -36.74 5.62 2.26
C LYS A 32 -36.69 5.27 0.76
N PHE A 33 -35.49 5.13 0.19
CA PHE A 33 -35.26 5.02 -1.25
C PHE A 33 -34.54 3.74 -1.66
N VAL A 34 -34.00 2.97 -0.71
CA VAL A 34 -33.23 1.76 -0.96
C VAL A 34 -33.69 0.69 0.04
N SER A 35 -34.13 -0.45 -0.50
CA SER A 35 -34.29 -1.69 0.27
C SER A 35 -33.07 -2.59 0.08
N TRP A 36 -32.85 -3.52 0.99
CA TRP A 36 -31.75 -4.49 0.90
C TRP A 36 -32.33 -5.88 0.72
N VAL A 37 -31.81 -6.62 -0.25
CA VAL A 37 -32.19 -8.00 -0.53
C VAL A 37 -31.11 -8.92 0.03
N GLU A 38 -31.51 -9.89 0.84
CA GLU A 38 -30.58 -10.85 1.45
C GLU A 38 -29.87 -11.69 0.37
N CYS A 39 -28.54 -11.74 0.43
CA CYS A 39 -27.78 -12.79 -0.25
C CYS A 39 -28.20 -14.13 0.36
N ASP A 40 -28.49 -15.12 -0.48
CA ASP A 40 -29.01 -16.47 -0.14
C ASP A 40 -30.54 -16.63 -0.13
N SER A 41 -31.31 -15.59 -0.47
CA SER A 41 -32.70 -15.79 -0.91
C SER A 41 -32.72 -16.51 -2.27
N ASP A 42 -33.58 -17.53 -2.44
CA ASP A 42 -33.66 -18.37 -3.64
C ASP A 42 -33.71 -17.51 -4.93
N GLY A 43 -32.59 -17.47 -5.67
CA GLY A 43 -32.45 -16.72 -6.93
C GLY A 43 -31.48 -15.52 -6.91
N ASN A 44 -30.98 -15.07 -5.75
CA ASN A 44 -30.11 -13.88 -5.64
C ASN A 44 -28.68 -14.23 -5.20
N LYS A 45 -28.05 -15.22 -5.86
CA LYS A 45 -26.64 -15.53 -5.61
C LYS A 45 -25.75 -14.57 -6.38
N ARG A 46 -24.91 -13.87 -5.64
CA ARG A 46 -23.89 -12.98 -6.19
C ARG A 46 -22.70 -13.82 -6.65
N GLU A 47 -22.34 -13.72 -7.93
CA GLU A 47 -21.21 -14.47 -8.51
C GLU A 47 -19.85 -14.06 -7.90
N ASP A 48 -19.78 -12.90 -7.24
CA ASP A 48 -18.58 -12.33 -6.63
C ASP A 48 -18.28 -12.85 -5.22
N GLY A 49 -19.08 -13.77 -4.67
CA GLY A 49 -18.83 -14.42 -3.37
C GLY A 49 -19.00 -13.48 -2.17
N VAL A 50 -19.72 -12.39 -2.37
CA VAL A 50 -19.90 -11.33 -1.38
C VAL A 50 -21.06 -11.63 -0.42
N TRP A 51 -20.79 -11.54 0.88
CA TRP A 51 -21.72 -11.88 1.97
C TRP A 51 -22.71 -10.76 2.34
N TYR A 52 -22.55 -9.54 1.83
CA TYR A 52 -23.42 -8.41 2.21
C TYR A 52 -24.67 -8.28 1.30
N PRO A 53 -25.80 -7.81 1.84
CA PRO A 53 -27.06 -7.67 1.09
C PRO A 53 -26.96 -6.80 -0.16
N ILE A 54 -27.77 -7.11 -1.18
CA ILE A 54 -27.82 -6.39 -2.44
C ILE A 54 -28.75 -5.17 -2.32
N PRO A 55 -28.29 -3.95 -2.62
CA PRO A 55 -29.15 -2.77 -2.61
C PRO A 55 -30.15 -2.82 -3.78
N SER A 56 -31.43 -2.62 -3.49
CA SER A 56 -32.54 -2.52 -4.43
C SER A 56 -33.15 -1.11 -4.37
N PRO A 57 -32.80 -0.21 -5.31
CA PRO A 57 -33.27 1.18 -5.31
C PRO A 57 -34.73 1.30 -5.75
N LYS A 58 -35.52 2.10 -5.04
CA LYS A 58 -36.93 2.42 -5.31
C LYS A 58 -37.08 3.87 -5.80
N GLY A 59 -36.45 4.20 -6.93
CA GLY A 59 -36.52 5.55 -7.50
C GLY A 59 -35.79 6.60 -6.66
N VAL A 60 -34.45 6.57 -6.69
CA VAL A 60 -33.61 7.49 -5.91
C VAL A 60 -33.63 8.90 -6.55
N PRO A 61 -34.03 9.96 -5.82
CA PRO A 61 -34.02 11.31 -6.34
C PRO A 61 -32.63 11.80 -6.73
N ALA A 62 -32.53 12.68 -7.73
CA ALA A 62 -31.27 13.27 -8.18
C ALA A 62 -30.51 14.03 -7.07
N SER A 63 -31.22 14.61 -6.09
CA SER A 63 -30.61 15.22 -4.91
C SER A 63 -29.86 14.22 -4.04
N ILE A 64 -30.43 13.02 -3.85
CA ILE A 64 -29.82 11.93 -3.08
C ILE A 64 -28.65 11.31 -3.86
N LEU A 65 -28.78 11.14 -5.17
CA LEU A 65 -27.66 10.68 -6.01
C LEU A 65 -26.45 11.63 -5.93
N ARG A 66 -26.69 12.96 -6.02
CA ARG A 66 -25.62 13.96 -5.85
C ARG A 66 -24.98 13.89 -4.46
N MET A 67 -25.78 13.70 -3.41
CA MET A 67 -25.27 13.50 -2.05
C MET A 67 -24.39 12.25 -1.96
N LEU A 68 -24.81 11.13 -2.57
CA LEU A 68 -24.04 9.87 -2.57
C LEU A 68 -22.69 10.02 -3.30
N VAL A 69 -22.68 10.71 -4.45
CA VAL A 69 -21.44 10.99 -5.18
C VAL A 69 -20.49 11.86 -4.34
N SER A 70 -20.99 12.95 -3.75
CA SER A 70 -20.19 13.81 -2.87
C SER A 70 -19.67 13.06 -1.65
N ASN A 71 -20.50 12.24 -1.00
CA ASN A 71 -20.09 11.40 0.13
C ASN A 71 -19.04 10.36 -0.28
N ARG A 72 -19.11 9.80 -1.49
CA ARG A 72 -18.10 8.88 -2.03
C ARG A 72 -16.75 9.57 -2.18
N GLU A 73 -16.71 10.75 -2.78
CA GLU A 73 -15.47 11.53 -2.93
C GLU A 73 -14.87 11.87 -1.56
N ASP A 74 -15.72 12.26 -0.62
CA ASP A 74 -15.34 12.57 0.75
C ASP A 74 -14.73 11.37 1.49
N LEU A 75 -15.31 10.19 1.31
CA LEU A 75 -14.83 8.93 1.87
C LEU A 75 -13.53 8.47 1.19
N GLN A 76 -13.40 8.64 -0.13
CA GLN A 76 -12.15 8.34 -0.84
C GLN A 76 -11.01 9.23 -0.35
N SER A 77 -11.26 10.53 -0.15
CA SER A 77 -10.28 11.45 0.43
C SER A 77 -9.90 11.05 1.87
N ALA A 78 -10.89 10.70 2.70
CA ALA A 78 -10.62 10.23 4.07
C ALA A 78 -9.80 8.93 4.09
N HIS A 79 -10.13 7.98 3.20
CA HIS A 79 -9.38 6.74 3.02
C HIS A 79 -7.91 7.02 2.67
N GLN A 80 -7.66 7.87 1.68
CA GLN A 80 -6.29 8.21 1.27
C GLN A 80 -5.49 8.81 2.43
N LYS A 81 -6.06 9.74 3.19
CA LYS A 81 -5.37 10.33 4.34
C LYS A 81 -5.07 9.31 5.43
N CYS A 82 -6.03 8.45 5.75
CA CYS A 82 -5.82 7.37 6.72
C CYS A 82 -4.74 6.39 6.26
N TYR A 83 -4.71 6.07 4.96
CA TYR A 83 -3.68 5.25 4.34
C TYR A 83 -2.30 5.91 4.44
N ASP A 84 -2.18 7.21 4.13
CA ASP A 84 -0.94 7.95 4.22
C ASP A 84 -0.40 8.01 5.65
N ILE A 85 -1.30 8.22 6.64
CA ILE A 85 -0.97 8.16 8.06
C ILE A 85 -0.46 6.77 8.44
N ASN A 86 -1.14 5.71 7.98
CA ASN A 86 -0.71 4.33 8.22
C ASN A 86 0.68 4.06 7.63
N LYS A 87 0.93 4.50 6.39
CA LYS A 87 2.23 4.40 5.72
C LYS A 87 3.34 5.15 6.47
N GLN A 88 3.04 6.35 6.97
CA GLN A 88 3.99 7.12 7.77
C GLN A 88 4.28 6.43 9.11
N ALA A 89 3.25 5.88 9.76
CA ALA A 89 3.42 5.15 11.02
C ALA A 89 4.27 3.89 10.80
N VAL A 90 3.92 3.04 9.83
CA VAL A 90 4.63 1.79 9.53
C VAL A 90 6.10 2.04 9.16
N SER A 91 6.37 3.04 8.31
CA SER A 91 7.75 3.38 7.92
C SER A 91 8.60 3.92 9.07
N SER A 92 7.98 4.51 10.10
CA SER A 92 8.68 4.97 11.31
C SER A 92 8.95 3.86 12.34
N MET A 93 8.30 2.70 12.21
CA MET A 93 8.47 1.59 13.14
C MET A 93 9.83 0.92 12.93
N THR A 94 10.54 0.67 14.03
CA THR A 94 11.79 -0.11 14.00
C THR A 94 11.52 -1.53 13.50
N VAL A 95 12.42 -2.06 12.68
CA VAL A 95 12.35 -3.47 12.27
C VAL A 95 12.59 -4.34 13.47
N SER A 96 11.80 -5.39 13.67
CA SER A 96 12.11 -6.34 14.73
C SER A 96 13.43 -7.06 14.39
N SER A 97 14.27 -7.27 15.40
CA SER A 97 15.52 -8.02 15.24
C SER A 97 15.27 -9.45 14.78
N SER A 98 14.18 -10.07 15.23
CA SER A 98 13.74 -11.40 14.80
C SER A 98 13.41 -11.48 13.31
N TYR A 99 12.88 -10.40 12.72
CA TYR A 99 12.65 -10.33 11.29
C TYR A 99 13.97 -10.22 10.53
N LEU A 100 14.85 -9.30 10.94
CA LEU A 100 16.16 -9.11 10.30
C LEU A 100 17.01 -10.40 10.31
N GLN A 101 16.95 -11.19 11.39
CA GLN A 101 17.66 -12.46 11.49
C GLN A 101 17.16 -13.55 10.52
N ARG A 102 15.91 -13.45 10.06
CA ARG A 102 15.33 -14.39 9.08
C ARG A 102 15.66 -14.00 7.64
N LEU A 103 16.05 -12.74 7.40
CA LEU A 103 16.37 -12.29 6.06
C LEU A 103 17.59 -13.04 5.50
N PRO A 104 17.58 -13.41 4.21
CA PRO A 104 18.73 -14.04 3.60
C PRO A 104 19.90 -13.05 3.56
N LYS A 105 21.12 -13.60 3.63
CA LYS A 105 22.35 -12.78 3.66
C LYS A 105 22.50 -11.86 2.44
N HIS A 106 21.92 -12.21 1.28
CA HIS A 106 22.09 -11.49 0.01
C HIS A 106 20.74 -11.21 -0.66
N ALA A 107 20.54 -9.97 -1.15
CA ALA A 107 19.36 -9.54 -1.89
C ALA A 107 19.02 -10.40 -3.13
N LYS A 108 20.04 -10.99 -3.79
CA LYS A 108 19.86 -11.90 -4.94
C LYS A 108 19.11 -13.20 -4.62
N LEU A 109 18.89 -13.49 -3.33
CA LEU A 109 18.14 -14.65 -2.86
C LEU A 109 16.67 -14.30 -2.58
N VAL A 110 16.32 -13.01 -2.54
CA VAL A 110 14.94 -12.54 -2.31
C VAL A 110 14.21 -12.40 -3.63
N VAL A 111 14.83 -11.74 -4.62
CA VAL A 111 14.23 -11.51 -5.94
C VAL A 111 14.99 -12.21 -7.06
N LYS A 112 14.34 -12.40 -8.21
CA LYS A 112 14.96 -12.98 -9.41
C LYS A 112 16.28 -12.26 -9.73
N ARG A 113 17.33 -13.02 -10.07
CA ARG A 113 18.67 -12.47 -10.36
C ARG A 113 18.64 -11.36 -11.43
N GLN A 114 17.82 -11.54 -12.47
CA GLN A 114 17.62 -10.56 -13.53
C GLN A 114 17.12 -9.21 -12.98
N LEU A 115 16.22 -9.23 -11.98
CA LEU A 115 15.71 -8.02 -11.36
C LEU A 115 16.81 -7.29 -10.58
N ILE A 116 17.69 -8.01 -9.86
CA ILE A 116 18.85 -7.39 -9.20
C ILE A 116 19.77 -6.69 -10.21
N GLU A 117 20.05 -7.34 -11.33
CA GLU A 117 20.91 -6.79 -12.38
C GLU A 117 20.32 -5.50 -12.97
N ILE A 118 19.00 -5.46 -13.17
CA ILE A 118 18.29 -4.25 -13.63
C ILE A 118 18.29 -3.15 -12.55
N LEU A 119 17.97 -3.49 -11.31
CA LEU A 119 17.94 -2.54 -10.19
C LEU A 119 19.31 -1.88 -9.96
N THR A 120 20.40 -2.63 -10.17
CA THR A 120 21.78 -2.17 -9.97
C THR A 120 22.49 -1.69 -11.24
N GLY A 121 21.87 -1.84 -12.41
CA GLY A 121 22.42 -1.51 -13.73
C GLY A 121 22.33 -0.03 -14.12
N ALA A 122 22.82 0.34 -15.30
CA ALA A 122 22.63 1.67 -15.86
C ALA A 122 21.33 1.75 -16.69
N GLY A 123 20.57 2.86 -16.59
CA GLY A 123 19.36 3.07 -17.40
C GLY A 123 18.07 3.41 -16.65
N SER A 124 17.00 3.62 -17.39
CA SER A 124 15.63 3.76 -16.87
C SER A 124 15.04 2.39 -16.54
N PHE A 125 14.26 2.31 -15.47
CA PHE A 125 13.60 1.09 -15.03
C PHE A 125 12.18 1.40 -14.59
N SER A 126 11.23 0.56 -15.01
CA SER A 126 9.88 0.48 -14.46
C SER A 126 9.59 -0.96 -14.05
N ILE A 127 9.21 -1.15 -12.79
CA ILE A 127 8.88 -2.46 -12.25
C ILE A 127 7.58 -3.00 -12.84
N VAL A 128 6.63 -2.11 -13.12
CA VAL A 128 5.34 -2.48 -13.75
C VAL A 128 5.57 -3.02 -15.16
N ALA A 129 6.41 -2.33 -15.96
CA ALA A 129 6.75 -2.80 -17.30
C ALA A 129 7.49 -4.15 -17.24
N TRP A 130 8.43 -4.30 -16.31
CA TRP A 130 9.15 -5.56 -16.11
C TRP A 130 8.21 -6.70 -15.71
N MET A 131 7.32 -6.49 -14.74
CA MET A 131 6.37 -7.51 -14.30
C MET A 131 5.37 -7.90 -15.39
N LYS A 132 4.97 -6.98 -16.27
CA LYS A 132 4.09 -7.29 -17.41
C LYS A 132 4.79 -8.09 -18.51
N GLN A 133 6.12 -7.94 -18.66
CA GLN A 133 6.92 -8.69 -19.63
C GLN A 133 7.25 -10.10 -19.15
N GLN A 134 7.29 -10.33 -17.85
CA GLN A 134 7.36 -11.67 -17.29
C GLN A 134 5.98 -12.31 -17.52
N GLU A 135 5.90 -13.37 -18.32
CA GLU A 135 4.65 -14.03 -18.83
C GLU A 135 3.63 -14.47 -17.75
N GLU A 136 3.91 -14.23 -16.48
CA GLU A 136 3.05 -14.49 -15.33
C GLU A 136 2.29 -13.21 -14.95
N GLY A 137 1.14 -12.99 -15.58
CA GLY A 137 0.25 -11.81 -15.45
C GLY A 137 0.37 -10.92 -14.21
N TYR A 138 0.40 -9.60 -14.44
CA TYR A 138 0.43 -8.56 -13.42
C TYR A 138 -0.91 -8.50 -12.64
N ASP A 139 -0.95 -9.12 -11.47
CA ASP A 139 -2.10 -9.11 -10.54
C ASP A 139 -1.74 -8.51 -9.17
N ARG A 140 -2.76 -8.22 -8.37
CA ARG A 140 -2.61 -7.58 -7.04
C ARG A 140 -1.77 -8.42 -6.08
N LEU A 141 -1.91 -9.75 -6.09
CA LEU A 141 -1.20 -10.64 -5.16
C LEU A 141 0.30 -10.63 -5.46
N LYS A 142 0.67 -10.72 -6.74
CA LYS A 142 2.05 -10.62 -7.19
C LYS A 142 2.64 -9.24 -6.95
N ALA A 143 1.88 -8.18 -7.17
CA ALA A 143 2.34 -6.83 -6.84
C ALA A 143 2.60 -6.68 -5.34
N THR A 144 1.74 -7.25 -4.49
CA THR A 144 1.92 -7.26 -3.03
C THR A 144 3.17 -8.04 -2.63
N GLN A 145 3.35 -9.26 -3.16
CA GLN A 145 4.54 -10.08 -2.90
C GLN A 145 5.82 -9.38 -3.36
N MET A 146 5.84 -8.85 -4.59
CA MET A 146 6.99 -8.13 -5.13
C MET A 146 7.33 -6.89 -4.30
N THR A 147 6.32 -6.17 -3.78
CA THR A 147 6.56 -5.02 -2.90
C THR A 147 7.24 -5.48 -1.61
N SER A 148 6.77 -6.57 -0.99
CA SER A 148 7.42 -7.18 0.19
C SER A 148 8.86 -7.63 -0.11
N ASP A 149 9.10 -8.29 -1.24
CA ASP A 149 10.43 -8.76 -1.64
C ASP A 149 11.40 -7.58 -1.85
N LEU A 150 10.92 -6.46 -2.41
CA LEU A 150 11.71 -5.25 -2.60
C LEU A 150 12.03 -4.54 -1.27
N GLU A 151 11.10 -4.55 -0.31
CA GLU A 151 11.34 -4.05 1.05
C GLU A 151 12.43 -4.87 1.76
N ASP A 152 12.40 -6.20 1.61
CA ASP A 152 13.44 -7.09 2.14
C ASP A 152 14.81 -6.81 1.50
N VAL A 153 14.85 -6.53 0.20
CA VAL A 153 16.07 -6.11 -0.49
C VAL A 153 16.64 -4.82 0.13
N LEU A 154 15.79 -3.82 0.41
CA LEU A 154 16.21 -2.59 1.08
C LEU A 154 16.80 -2.88 2.46
N LEU A 155 16.14 -3.72 3.26
CA LEU A 155 16.58 -4.07 4.60
C LEU A 155 17.94 -4.78 4.60
N ILE A 156 18.15 -5.74 3.69
CA ILE A 156 19.45 -6.43 3.53
C ILE A 156 20.55 -5.44 3.16
N TRP A 157 20.24 -4.51 2.26
CA TRP A 157 21.17 -3.47 1.82
C TRP A 157 21.49 -2.46 2.93
N GLU A 158 20.50 -2.03 3.70
CA GLU A 158 20.71 -1.17 4.87
C GLU A 158 21.53 -1.86 5.96
N GLN A 159 21.25 -3.13 6.27
CA GLN A 159 22.02 -3.89 7.26
C GLN A 159 23.48 -4.00 6.84
N ARG A 160 23.73 -4.36 5.58
CA ARG A 160 25.09 -4.41 5.02
C ARG A 160 25.77 -3.05 5.02
N SER A 161 25.03 -1.98 4.71
CA SER A 161 25.58 -0.62 4.75
C SER A 161 26.03 -0.27 6.15
N ARG A 162 25.21 -0.55 7.18
CA ARG A 162 25.55 -0.33 8.59
C ARG A 162 26.76 -1.15 9.03
N GLU A 163 26.81 -2.45 8.72
CA GLU A 163 27.93 -3.35 9.03
C GLU A 163 29.24 -2.91 8.35
N ASN A 164 29.18 -2.30 7.16
CA ASN A 164 30.35 -1.84 6.40
C ASN A 164 30.70 -0.36 6.61
N SER A 165 29.83 0.42 7.25
CA SER A 165 29.88 1.89 7.32
C SER A 165 31.13 2.43 8.01
N LEU A 166 31.67 1.74 9.02
CA LEU A 166 32.86 2.19 9.74
C LEU A 166 34.19 1.88 9.02
N SER A 167 34.22 0.99 8.03
CA SER A 167 35.47 0.51 7.40
C SER A 167 35.58 0.82 5.89
N ARG A 168 34.47 0.88 5.15
CA ARG A 168 34.49 1.02 3.68
C ARG A 168 33.95 2.35 3.13
N MET A 169 33.07 3.04 3.85
CA MET A 169 32.53 4.34 3.38
C MET A 169 33.60 5.43 3.28
N VAL A 170 34.69 5.32 4.06
CA VAL A 170 35.87 6.20 3.97
C VAL A 170 36.79 5.83 2.78
N ARG A 171 36.67 4.62 2.22
CA ARG A 171 37.61 4.09 1.22
C ARG A 171 37.12 4.12 -0.23
N ASP A 172 35.81 4.13 -0.50
CA ASP A 172 35.30 4.18 -1.88
C ASP A 172 33.97 4.97 -2.04
N PRO A 173 34.04 6.26 -2.42
CA PRO A 173 32.87 7.10 -2.70
C PRO A 173 31.99 6.59 -3.85
N ARG A 174 32.55 5.83 -4.80
CA ARG A 174 31.81 5.31 -5.96
C ARG A 174 30.86 4.19 -5.55
N TRP A 175 31.23 3.42 -4.52
CA TRP A 175 30.37 2.39 -3.96
C TRP A 175 29.11 3.00 -3.32
N PHE A 176 29.28 4.05 -2.51
CA PHE A 176 28.16 4.77 -1.88
C PHE A 176 27.20 5.36 -2.94
N GLY A 177 27.74 5.99 -3.99
CA GLY A 177 26.92 6.48 -5.11
C GLY A 177 26.20 5.37 -5.91
N LYS A 178 26.74 4.15 -5.94
CA LYS A 178 26.04 2.99 -6.54
C LYS A 178 24.93 2.48 -5.62
N TYR A 179 25.19 2.44 -4.30
CA TYR A 179 24.22 2.06 -3.29
C TYR A 179 22.99 2.99 -3.30
N GLU A 180 23.20 4.30 -3.18
CA GLU A 180 22.11 5.28 -3.14
C GLU A 180 21.25 5.29 -4.41
N ARG A 181 21.89 5.11 -5.58
CA ARG A 181 21.16 4.94 -6.84
C ARG A 181 20.30 3.67 -6.86
N SER A 182 20.84 2.56 -6.38
CA SER A 182 20.12 1.28 -6.33
C SER A 182 18.97 1.35 -5.33
N ARG A 183 19.20 1.95 -4.15
CA ARG A 183 18.18 2.22 -3.13
C ARG A 183 17.03 3.07 -3.68
N SER A 184 17.35 4.22 -4.27
CA SER A 184 16.36 5.15 -4.84
C SER A 184 15.49 4.48 -5.92
N ARG A 185 16.07 3.55 -6.68
CA ARG A 185 15.33 2.77 -7.69
C ARG A 185 14.37 1.76 -7.08
N VAL A 186 14.78 1.08 -6.01
CA VAL A 186 13.90 0.15 -5.30
C VAL A 186 12.75 0.91 -4.63
N GLU A 187 13.03 2.06 -3.99
CA GLU A 187 11.99 2.92 -3.41
C GLU A 187 11.01 3.43 -4.47
N ARG A 188 11.49 3.77 -5.67
CA ARG A 188 10.63 4.12 -6.81
C ARG A 188 9.80 2.94 -7.29
N ALA A 189 10.37 1.75 -7.39
CA ALA A 189 9.66 0.55 -7.78
C ALA A 189 8.53 0.21 -6.79
N ILE A 190 8.79 0.25 -5.50
CA ILE A 190 7.78 0.09 -4.44
C ILE A 190 6.64 1.11 -4.62
N ARG A 191 6.98 2.36 -4.94
CA ARG A 191 5.98 3.41 -5.21
C ARG A 191 5.15 3.10 -6.45
N GLU A 192 5.77 2.72 -7.57
CA GLU A 192 5.06 2.34 -8.79
C GLU A 192 4.06 1.19 -8.56
N LEU A 193 4.41 0.21 -7.73
CA LEU A 193 3.51 -0.89 -7.38
C LEU A 193 2.34 -0.40 -6.50
N ARG A 194 2.62 0.48 -5.51
CA ARG A 194 1.60 1.09 -4.63
C ARG A 194 0.63 1.96 -5.40
N ASP A 195 1.12 2.74 -6.35
CA ASP A 195 0.30 3.61 -7.20
C ASP A 195 -0.57 2.78 -8.17
N GLY A 196 -0.04 1.64 -8.64
CA GLY A 196 -0.78 0.70 -9.48
C GLY A 196 -1.87 -0.09 -8.75
N TRP A 197 -1.73 -0.28 -7.44
CA TRP A 197 -2.68 -1.01 -6.59
C TRP A 197 -2.90 -0.28 -5.25
N PRO A 198 -3.69 0.81 -5.23
CA PRO A 198 -3.87 1.63 -4.02
C PRO A 198 -4.45 0.87 -2.82
N ASP A 199 -5.25 -0.17 -3.10
CA ASP A 199 -5.87 -1.02 -2.08
C ASP A 199 -4.97 -2.19 -1.65
N MET A 200 -3.76 -2.32 -2.21
CA MET A 200 -2.84 -3.33 -1.72
C MET A 200 -2.46 -2.97 -0.28
N GLY A 201 -2.55 -3.97 0.61
CA GLY A 201 -2.28 -3.77 2.03
C GLY A 201 -0.91 -3.13 2.23
N VAL A 202 -0.76 -2.39 3.33
CA VAL A 202 0.54 -1.80 3.65
C VAL A 202 1.52 -2.92 3.99
N THR A 203 2.35 -3.25 3.01
CA THR A 203 3.67 -3.82 3.22
C THR A 203 4.59 -2.68 3.69
N ARG A 204 5.71 -3.02 4.31
CA ARG A 204 6.46 -2.15 5.21
C ARG A 204 7.06 -0.88 4.60
#